data_AF-A0A8J3Q7R5-F1
#
_entry.id   AF-A0A8J3Q7R5-F1
#
_cell.length_a   1.000
_cell.length_b   1.000
_cell.length_c   1.000
_cell.angle_alpha   90.00
_cell.angle_beta   90.00
_cell.angle_gamma   90.00
#
_symmetry.space_group_name_H-M   'P 1'
#
loop_
_entity.id
_entity.type
_entity.pdbx_description
1 polymer ?
#
loop_
_entity_poly.entity_id
_entity_poly.type
_entity_poly.pdbx_seq_one_letter_code
_entity_poly.pdbx_strand_id
1 'polypeptide(L)'
;MVALRTPNPKTPAGGTLIEMSHRLRPRDYAIASLLYHHTTLTTDQLTAILFRNPITCRHRLGTLRSFGFVDRFIRRSHPGTPNLVCWVAGPLSARLATLSAGENPPTVRALRERQDRIYANPALDHLIATNWFFTNLLAHARTNPHTCLLRWWSERHTAAAFGQRIHPDGHGVWADGHRQVGFFLELDRGTEPIGKLTQKLSSHRRLRAEGGPTYPLLFALPSRAREQNLHRRLAERPEPSLAVATTSPESGDNPADPVWRLVGNGRHRLALADLPAGHAQPGPLNPGPPTAADHPLHHLG
;
A
#
# COMPACT_ATOMS: atom_id res chain seq x y z
N MET A 1 51.63 3.61 21.78
CA MET A 1 50.17 3.37 21.82
C MET A 1 49.60 3.76 20.46
N VAL A 2 49.47 2.79 19.54
CA VAL A 2 49.05 3.03 18.16
C VAL A 2 47.53 3.08 18.12
N ALA A 3 46.96 4.25 17.84
CA ALA A 3 45.53 4.42 17.67
C ALA A 3 45.10 3.78 16.33
N LEU A 4 44.38 2.66 16.42
CA LEU A 4 43.70 2.03 15.30
C LEU A 4 42.64 3.01 14.76
N ARG A 5 42.94 3.63 13.61
CA ARG A 5 41.93 4.32 12.79
C ARG A 5 40.93 3.28 12.31
N THR A 6 39.74 3.31 12.89
CA THR A 6 38.56 2.65 12.30
C THR A 6 38.31 3.23 10.90
N PRO A 7 38.14 2.39 9.86
CA PRO A 7 37.84 2.88 8.53
C PRO A 7 36.47 3.57 8.54
N ASN A 8 36.46 4.82 8.11
CA ASN A 8 35.27 5.61 7.85
C ASN A 8 34.34 4.81 6.90
N PRO A 9 33.01 4.70 7.15
CA PRO A 9 32.12 4.07 6.19
C PRO A 9 32.19 4.84 4.88
N LYS A 10 32.75 4.22 3.84
CA LYS A 10 32.85 4.78 2.49
C LYS A 10 31.47 5.30 2.08
N THR A 11 31.39 6.60 1.80
CA THR A 11 30.30 7.18 1.03
C THR A 11 30.17 6.34 -0.24
N PRO A 12 28.99 5.79 -0.59
CA PRO A 12 28.87 5.03 -1.82
C PRO A 12 29.24 5.98 -2.97
N ALA A 13 30.30 5.65 -3.69
CA ALA A 13 30.65 6.31 -4.94
C ALA A 13 29.42 6.21 -5.84
N GLY A 14 28.81 7.36 -6.13
CA GLY A 14 27.57 7.45 -6.89
C GLY A 14 27.81 7.01 -8.33
N GLY A 15 27.54 5.74 -8.61
CA GLY A 15 27.54 5.24 -9.97
C GLY A 15 26.30 5.70 -10.73
N THR A 16 26.37 5.76 -12.05
CA THR A 16 25.19 6.08 -12.88
C THR A 16 24.22 4.90 -12.96
N LEU A 17 22.97 5.14 -13.37
CA LEU A 17 22.00 4.06 -13.62
C LEU A 17 22.51 3.07 -14.68
N ILE A 18 23.22 3.57 -15.69
CA ILE A 18 23.80 2.75 -16.76
C ILE A 18 24.89 1.84 -16.19
N GLU A 19 25.80 2.37 -15.38
CA GLU A 19 26.85 1.58 -14.74
C GLU A 19 26.29 0.47 -13.85
N MET A 20 25.18 0.73 -13.14
CA MET A 20 24.58 -0.25 -12.24
C MET A 20 23.59 -1.21 -12.93
N SER A 21 23.24 -0.97 -14.20
CA SER A 21 22.20 -1.73 -14.92
C SER A 21 22.46 -3.24 -14.94
N HIS A 22 23.71 -3.66 -15.18
CA HIS A 22 24.11 -5.08 -15.21
C HIS A 22 24.01 -5.78 -13.85
N ARG A 23 23.85 -5.02 -12.74
CA ARG A 23 23.70 -5.54 -11.38
C ARG A 23 22.23 -5.63 -10.95
N LEU A 24 21.31 -5.02 -11.70
CA LEU A 24 19.88 -4.98 -11.40
C LEU A 24 19.13 -6.13 -12.07
N ARG A 25 18.05 -6.56 -11.43
CA ARG A 25 17.16 -7.64 -11.86
C ARG A 25 15.74 -7.06 -11.95
N PRO A 26 14.83 -7.68 -12.74
CA PRO A 26 13.40 -7.28 -12.81
C PRO A 26 12.77 -6.99 -11.44
N ARG A 27 13.09 -7.82 -10.45
CA ARG A 27 12.66 -7.66 -9.06
C ARG A 27 13.09 -6.35 -8.41
N ASP A 28 14.29 -5.86 -8.68
CA ASP A 28 14.78 -4.63 -8.05
C ASP A 28 14.09 -3.39 -8.65
N TYR A 29 13.71 -3.44 -9.93
CA TYR A 29 12.84 -2.43 -10.54
C TYR A 29 11.45 -2.43 -9.87
N ALA A 30 10.88 -3.61 -9.59
CA ALA A 30 9.65 -3.71 -8.80
C ALA A 30 9.81 -3.11 -7.38
N ILE A 31 10.92 -3.38 -6.69
CA ILE A 31 11.22 -2.75 -5.39
C ILE A 31 11.28 -1.22 -5.52
N ALA A 32 12.00 -0.71 -6.51
CA ALA A 32 12.11 0.74 -6.73
C ALA A 32 10.75 1.40 -6.97
N SER A 33 9.92 0.81 -7.84
CA SER A 33 8.58 1.29 -8.14
C SER A 33 7.67 1.28 -6.90
N LEU A 34 7.66 0.17 -6.16
CA LEU A 34 6.86 0.05 -4.94
C LEU A 34 7.28 1.08 -3.88
N LEU A 35 8.57 1.29 -3.66
CA LEU A 35 9.06 2.28 -2.68
C LEU A 35 8.80 3.72 -3.13
N TYR A 36 8.78 3.97 -4.45
CA TYR A 36 8.40 5.26 -5.00
C TYR A 36 6.92 5.58 -4.77
N HIS A 37 6.03 4.64 -5.08
CA HIS A 37 4.57 4.85 -5.00
C HIS A 37 3.99 4.70 -3.58
N HIS A 38 4.62 3.88 -2.73
CA HIS A 38 4.10 3.51 -1.40
C HIS A 38 5.00 3.93 -0.23
N THR A 39 6.00 4.78 -0.50
CA THR A 39 6.86 5.46 0.48
C THR A 39 7.85 4.56 1.22
N THR A 40 7.38 3.50 1.88
CA THR A 40 8.20 2.58 2.68
C THR A 40 7.58 1.19 2.74
N LEU A 41 8.41 0.16 2.71
CA LEU A 41 7.99 -1.23 2.94
C LEU A 41 8.93 -1.92 3.90
N THR A 42 8.41 -2.81 4.73
CA THR A 42 9.23 -3.60 5.66
C THR A 42 9.93 -4.75 4.93
N THR A 43 10.96 -5.31 5.57
CA THR A 43 11.63 -6.52 5.07
C THR A 43 10.63 -7.67 4.86
N ASP A 44 9.68 -7.83 5.77
CA ASP A 44 8.73 -8.94 5.74
C ASP A 44 7.67 -8.73 4.65
N GLN A 45 7.21 -7.47 4.43
CA GLN A 45 6.37 -7.11 3.28
C GLN A 45 7.06 -7.47 1.97
N LEU A 46 8.27 -6.94 1.75
CA LEU A 46 9.04 -7.19 0.53
C LEU A 46 9.33 -8.68 0.35
N THR A 47 9.59 -9.40 1.44
CA THR A 47 9.77 -10.85 1.41
C THR A 47 8.51 -11.54 0.90
N ALA A 48 7.35 -11.26 1.51
CA ALA A 48 6.08 -11.90 1.18
C ALA A 48 5.72 -11.77 -0.31
N ILE A 49 5.99 -10.60 -0.92
CA ILE A 49 5.57 -10.33 -2.30
C ILE A 49 6.63 -10.66 -3.37
N LEU A 50 7.93 -10.62 -3.04
CA LEU A 50 9.00 -10.72 -4.04
C LEU A 50 9.98 -11.88 -3.83
N PHE A 51 9.97 -12.54 -2.68
CA PHE A 51 10.94 -13.58 -2.36
C PHE A 51 10.27 -14.85 -1.81
N ARG A 52 10.91 -16.00 -2.03
CA ARG A 52 10.50 -17.27 -1.39
C ARG A 52 11.18 -17.49 -0.04
N ASN A 53 12.30 -16.80 0.21
CA ASN A 53 13.13 -16.97 1.39
C ASN A 53 13.51 -15.60 2.00
N PRO A 54 13.23 -15.36 3.30
CA PRO A 54 13.61 -14.12 3.99
C PRO A 54 15.11 -13.81 3.99
N ILE A 55 15.97 -14.83 4.07
CA ILE A 55 17.43 -14.67 4.06
C ILE A 55 17.88 -14.12 2.71
N THR A 56 17.37 -14.68 1.61
CA THR A 56 17.65 -14.17 0.26
C THR A 56 17.18 -12.73 0.07
N CYS A 57 16.01 -12.38 0.62
CA CYS A 57 15.50 -11.01 0.63
C CYS A 57 16.49 -10.05 1.32
N ARG A 58 16.88 -10.37 2.57
CA ARG A 58 17.82 -9.55 3.35
C ARG A 58 19.18 -9.38 2.66
N HIS A 59 19.75 -10.45 2.11
CA HIS A 59 21.01 -10.36 1.35
C HIS A 59 20.87 -9.48 0.10
N ARG A 60 19.76 -9.63 -0.64
CA ARG A 60 19.53 -8.80 -1.83
C ARG A 60 19.37 -7.33 -1.45
N LEU A 61 18.55 -7.00 -0.46
CA LEU A 61 18.34 -5.63 0.01
C LEU A 61 19.63 -5.02 0.59
N GLY A 62 20.44 -5.80 1.31
CA GLY A 62 21.78 -5.39 1.74
C GLY A 62 22.72 -5.08 0.57
N THR A 63 22.67 -5.89 -0.48
CA THR A 63 23.42 -5.65 -1.73
C THR A 63 22.95 -4.38 -2.43
N LEU A 64 21.64 -4.19 -2.61
CA LEU A 64 21.08 -2.97 -3.21
C LEU A 64 21.46 -1.71 -2.41
N ARG A 65 21.46 -1.81 -1.08
CA ARG A 65 21.86 -0.71 -0.21
C ARG A 65 23.35 -0.37 -0.30
N SER A 66 24.22 -1.36 -0.48
CA SER A 66 25.68 -1.11 -0.51
C SER A 66 26.12 -0.22 -1.67
N PHE A 67 25.33 -0.13 -2.74
CA PHE A 67 25.56 0.80 -3.85
C PHE A 67 24.48 1.89 -3.97
N GLY A 68 23.70 2.14 -2.92
CA GLY A 68 22.78 3.29 -2.85
C GLY A 68 21.50 3.15 -3.69
N PHE A 69 21.10 1.93 -4.04
CA PHE A 69 19.84 1.72 -4.76
C PHE A 69 18.63 1.81 -3.83
N VAL A 70 18.71 1.29 -2.61
CA VAL A 70 17.72 1.49 -1.54
C VAL A 70 18.43 1.98 -0.29
N ASP A 71 17.69 2.55 0.65
CA ASP A 71 18.17 2.77 2.01
C ASP A 71 17.18 2.19 3.03
N ARG A 72 17.52 2.26 4.32
CA ARG A 72 16.69 1.74 5.40
C ARG A 72 16.79 2.56 6.66
N PHE A 73 15.75 2.48 7.48
CA PHE A 73 15.77 2.87 8.88
C PHE A 73 15.16 1.76 9.73
N ILE A 74 15.37 1.84 11.05
CA ILE A 74 14.81 0.89 12.00
C ILE A 74 13.70 1.60 12.75
N ARG A 75 12.46 1.13 12.59
CA ARG A 75 11.34 1.57 13.41
C ARG A 75 11.36 0.76 14.70
N ARG A 76 11.57 1.46 15.82
CA ARG A 76 11.50 0.83 17.14
C ARG A 76 10.05 0.49 17.48
N SER A 77 9.83 -0.74 17.88
CA SER A 77 8.54 -1.24 18.32
C SER A 77 8.42 -1.14 19.84
N HIS A 78 7.22 -1.37 20.38
CA HIS A 78 7.01 -1.48 21.83
C HIS A 78 7.83 -2.66 22.41
N PRO A 79 8.22 -2.61 23.69
CA PRO A 79 8.91 -3.71 24.36
C PRO A 79 8.21 -5.05 24.13
N GLY A 80 8.99 -6.09 23.80
CA GLY A 80 8.47 -7.43 23.47
C GLY A 80 8.10 -7.63 22.00
N THR A 81 8.09 -6.57 21.18
CA THR A 81 7.90 -6.70 19.72
C THR A 81 9.22 -6.48 18.98
N PRO A 82 9.57 -7.30 17.98
CA PRO A 82 10.75 -7.07 17.15
C PRO A 82 10.71 -5.69 16.46
N ASN A 83 11.88 -5.06 16.37
CA ASN A 83 12.03 -3.82 15.59
C ASN A 83 11.82 -4.09 14.10
N LEU A 84 11.14 -3.17 13.43
CA LEU A 84 10.87 -3.28 11.99
C LEU A 84 11.98 -2.62 11.18
N VAL A 85 12.56 -3.34 10.24
CA VAL A 85 13.47 -2.76 9.25
C VAL A 85 12.64 -2.28 8.06
N CYS A 86 12.55 -0.96 7.92
CA CYS A 86 11.79 -0.26 6.88
C CYS A 86 12.73 0.19 5.77
N TRP A 87 12.37 -0.08 4.52
CA TRP A 87 13.15 0.25 3.34
C TRP A 87 12.53 1.43 2.60
N VAL A 88 13.37 2.30 2.07
CA VAL A 88 13.00 3.52 1.33
C VAL A 88 13.83 3.63 0.07
N ALA A 89 13.35 4.42 -0.90
CA ALA A 89 14.12 4.69 -2.12
C ALA A 89 15.48 5.32 -1.79
N GLY A 90 16.54 4.78 -2.36
CA GLY A 90 17.89 5.36 -2.37
C GLY A 90 18.08 6.28 -3.58
N PRO A 91 19.22 6.98 -3.69
CA PRO A 91 19.49 7.91 -4.79
C PRO A 91 19.24 7.32 -6.19
N LEU A 92 19.65 6.07 -6.43
CA LEU A 92 19.49 5.46 -7.76
C LEU A 92 18.03 5.09 -8.06
N SER A 93 17.33 4.43 -7.14
CA SER A 93 15.92 4.06 -7.37
C SER A 93 15.02 5.28 -7.44
N ALA A 94 15.27 6.33 -6.64
CA ALA A 94 14.53 7.58 -6.71
C ALA A 94 14.71 8.26 -8.07
N ARG A 95 15.95 8.31 -8.59
CA ARG A 95 16.25 8.84 -9.93
C ARG A 95 15.58 8.00 -11.02
N LEU A 96 15.68 6.68 -10.94
CA LEU A 96 15.06 5.76 -11.88
C LEU A 96 13.54 5.98 -11.95
N ALA A 97 12.85 5.96 -10.80
CA ALA A 97 11.40 6.06 -10.76
C ALA A 97 10.89 7.43 -11.24
N THR A 98 11.55 8.53 -10.86
CA THR A 98 11.18 9.88 -11.31
C THR A 98 11.39 10.06 -12.82
N LEU A 99 12.53 9.61 -13.37
CA LEU A 99 12.76 9.67 -14.82
C LEU A 99 11.76 8.83 -15.60
N SER A 100 11.41 7.63 -15.12
CA SER A 100 10.37 6.80 -15.73
C SER A 100 8.98 7.46 -15.69
N ALA A 101 8.72 8.31 -14.70
CA ALA A 101 7.51 9.11 -14.59
C ALA A 101 7.58 10.44 -15.38
N GLY A 102 8.67 10.74 -16.08
CA GLY A 102 8.87 12.02 -16.77
C GLY A 102 9.14 13.20 -15.84
N GLU A 103 9.47 12.94 -14.57
CA GLU A 103 9.75 13.94 -13.55
C GLU A 103 11.27 14.16 -13.39
N ASN A 104 11.63 15.34 -12.86
CA ASN A 104 13.02 15.63 -12.52
C ASN A 104 13.46 14.88 -11.25
N PRO A 105 14.62 14.21 -11.26
CA PRO A 105 15.15 13.55 -10.08
C PRO A 105 15.38 14.52 -8.90
N PRO A 106 15.10 14.10 -7.66
CA PRO A 106 15.41 14.92 -6.50
C PRO A 106 16.92 15.07 -6.33
N THR A 107 17.34 16.21 -5.77
CA THR A 107 18.71 16.34 -5.28
C THR A 107 18.96 15.36 -4.12
N VAL A 108 20.23 15.01 -3.87
CA VAL A 108 20.60 14.14 -2.74
C VAL A 108 20.10 14.71 -1.41
N ARG A 109 20.16 16.04 -1.24
CA ARG A 109 19.64 16.73 -0.05
C ARG A 109 18.13 16.56 0.09
N ALA A 110 17.37 16.86 -0.97
CA ALA A 110 15.91 16.73 -0.95
C ALA A 110 15.46 15.28 -0.70
N LEU A 111 16.21 14.29 -1.21
CA LEU A 111 15.94 12.89 -0.93
C LEU A 111 16.17 12.54 0.54
N ARG A 112 17.27 13.01 1.16
CA ARG A 112 17.54 12.79 2.59
C ARG A 112 16.46 13.43 3.47
N GLU A 113 16.10 14.68 3.20
CA GLU A 113 15.02 15.37 3.93
C GLU A 113 13.67 14.63 3.78
N ARG A 114 13.41 14.04 2.60
CA ARG A 114 12.23 13.16 2.40
C ARG A 114 12.31 11.91 3.27
N GLN A 115 13.47 11.24 3.33
CA GLN A 115 13.67 10.05 4.17
C GLN A 115 13.50 10.36 5.66
N ASP A 116 14.06 11.49 6.13
CA ASP A 116 13.90 11.95 7.52
C ASP A 116 12.43 12.24 7.84
N ARG A 117 11.69 12.84 6.90
CA ARG A 117 10.25 13.08 7.06
C ARG A 117 9.44 11.79 7.15
N ILE A 118 9.83 10.74 6.42
CA ILE A 118 9.19 9.42 6.52
C ILE A 118 9.41 8.85 7.92
N TYR A 119 10.64 8.90 8.44
CA TYR A 119 10.97 8.43 9.77
C TYR A 119 10.22 9.21 10.87
N ALA A 120 10.13 10.53 10.73
CA ALA A 120 9.46 11.42 11.67
C ALA A 120 7.92 11.46 11.53
N ASN A 121 7.34 10.73 10.57
CA ASN A 121 5.90 10.76 10.32
C ASN A 121 5.13 10.11 11.49
N PRO A 122 4.26 10.85 12.21
CA PRO A 122 3.46 10.28 13.30
C PRO A 122 2.50 9.19 12.84
N ALA A 123 2.08 9.21 11.58
CA ALA A 123 1.22 8.19 10.97
C ALA A 123 2.01 7.03 10.35
N LEU A 124 3.31 6.87 10.62
CA LEU A 124 4.13 5.83 9.99
C LEU A 124 3.63 4.40 10.30
N ASP A 125 3.13 4.13 11.51
CA ASP A 125 2.56 2.80 11.81
C ASP A 125 1.27 2.54 11.03
N HIS A 126 0.49 3.59 10.78
CA HIS A 126 -0.71 3.53 9.95
C HIS A 126 -0.38 3.27 8.49
N LEU A 127 0.65 3.95 7.95
CA LEU A 127 1.17 3.71 6.61
C LEU A 127 1.70 2.27 6.45
N ILE A 128 2.48 1.78 7.42
CA ILE A 128 3.00 0.39 7.38
C ILE A 128 1.84 -0.61 7.39
N ALA A 129 0.83 -0.42 8.24
CA ALA A 129 -0.34 -1.29 8.31
C ALA A 129 -1.16 -1.26 7.01
N THR A 130 -1.34 -0.07 6.43
CA THR A 130 -2.02 0.11 5.13
C THR A 130 -1.28 -0.62 4.03
N ASN A 131 0.04 -0.46 3.95
CA ASN A 131 0.85 -1.20 2.99
C ASN A 131 0.77 -2.72 3.23
N TRP A 132 0.65 -3.15 4.49
CA TRP A 132 0.53 -4.56 4.85
C TRP A 132 -0.73 -5.19 4.27
N PHE A 133 -1.87 -4.48 4.31
CA PHE A 133 -3.12 -4.90 3.70
C PHE A 133 -2.95 -5.26 2.21
N PHE A 134 -2.35 -4.36 1.42
CA PHE A 134 -2.15 -4.61 -0.01
C PHE A 134 -1.08 -5.67 -0.29
N THR A 135 -0.02 -5.73 0.52
CA THR A 135 0.99 -6.78 0.38
C THR A 135 0.44 -8.16 0.72
N ASN A 136 -0.55 -8.26 1.62
CA ASN A 136 -1.25 -9.53 1.88
C ASN A 136 -2.05 -9.97 0.64
N LEU A 137 -2.70 -9.06 -0.08
CA LEU A 137 -3.38 -9.38 -1.36
C LEU A 137 -2.39 -9.87 -2.43
N LEU A 138 -1.25 -9.16 -2.58
CA LEU A 138 -0.20 -9.60 -3.50
C LEU A 138 0.40 -10.96 -3.09
N ALA A 139 0.57 -11.21 -1.79
CA ALA A 139 1.04 -12.49 -1.29
C ALA A 139 0.03 -13.62 -1.54
N HIS A 140 -1.27 -13.36 -1.32
CA HIS A 140 -2.35 -14.29 -1.65
C HIS A 140 -2.34 -14.65 -3.14
N ALA A 141 -2.19 -13.65 -4.03
CA ALA A 141 -2.13 -13.87 -5.47
C ALA A 141 -0.97 -14.76 -5.95
N ARG A 142 0.12 -14.85 -5.16
CA ARG A 142 1.26 -15.72 -5.50
C ARG A 142 0.97 -17.20 -5.29
N THR A 143 0.04 -17.54 -4.40
CA THR A 143 -0.27 -18.93 -4.02
C THR A 143 -1.63 -19.40 -4.53
N ASN A 144 -2.47 -18.48 -5.01
CA ASN A 144 -3.81 -18.76 -5.49
C ASN A 144 -3.91 -18.39 -6.97
N PRO A 145 -3.75 -19.38 -7.87
CA PRO A 145 -3.97 -19.18 -9.29
C PRO A 145 -5.34 -18.55 -9.54
N HIS A 146 -5.47 -17.69 -10.55
CA HIS A 146 -6.68 -16.91 -10.90
C HIS A 146 -6.94 -15.63 -10.10
N THR A 147 -6.19 -15.40 -9.02
CA THR A 147 -6.31 -14.15 -8.26
C THR A 147 -5.21 -13.14 -8.60
N CYS A 148 -5.53 -11.85 -8.59
CA CYS A 148 -4.57 -10.80 -8.90
C CYS A 148 -4.96 -9.44 -8.30
N LEU A 149 -3.97 -8.71 -7.77
CA LEU A 149 -4.13 -7.28 -7.48
C LEU A 149 -3.71 -6.47 -8.71
N LEU A 150 -4.69 -6.11 -9.54
CA LEU A 150 -4.49 -5.43 -10.83
C LEU A 150 -4.06 -3.97 -10.68
N ARG A 151 -4.38 -3.34 -9.55
CA ARG A 151 -4.01 -1.94 -9.25
C ARG A 151 -3.80 -1.79 -7.75
N TRP A 152 -2.79 -1.02 -7.37
CA TRP A 152 -2.58 -0.53 -6.01
C TRP A 152 -2.09 0.91 -6.04
N TRP A 153 -2.88 1.82 -5.49
CA TRP A 153 -2.51 3.22 -5.32
C TRP A 153 -2.50 3.59 -3.84
N SER A 154 -1.48 4.36 -3.45
CA SER A 154 -1.42 5.00 -2.12
C SER A 154 -2.48 6.10 -1.98
N GLU A 155 -2.69 6.59 -0.76
CA GLU A 155 -3.55 7.75 -0.48
C GLU A 155 -3.29 8.92 -1.45
N ARG A 156 -2.01 9.33 -1.60
CA ARG A 156 -1.62 10.45 -2.47
C ARG A 156 -2.04 10.22 -3.92
N HIS A 157 -1.76 9.04 -4.46
CA HIS A 157 -2.11 8.72 -5.86
C HIS A 157 -3.63 8.63 -6.00
N THR A 158 -4.32 7.98 -5.07
CA THR A 158 -5.78 7.88 -5.07
C THR A 158 -6.42 9.27 -5.05
N ALA A 159 -6.02 10.15 -4.12
CA ALA A 159 -6.54 11.50 -4.05
C ALA A 159 -6.34 12.26 -5.37
N ALA A 160 -5.16 12.13 -6.00
CA ALA A 160 -4.90 12.76 -7.30
C ALA A 160 -5.79 12.19 -8.42
N ALA A 161 -5.92 10.87 -8.52
CA ALA A 161 -6.69 10.19 -9.55
C ALA A 161 -8.21 10.45 -9.45
N PHE A 162 -8.69 10.81 -8.27
CA PHE A 162 -10.09 11.17 -8.00
C PHE A 162 -10.29 12.67 -7.74
N GLY A 163 -9.43 13.53 -8.30
CA GLY A 163 -9.63 14.99 -8.32
C GLY A 163 -9.65 15.65 -6.93
N GLN A 164 -8.92 15.09 -5.96
CA GLN A 164 -8.87 15.52 -4.56
C GLN A 164 -10.25 15.50 -3.85
N ARG A 165 -11.20 14.69 -4.36
CA ARG A 165 -12.55 14.58 -3.77
C ARG A 165 -12.59 13.65 -2.56
N ILE A 166 -11.71 12.65 -2.54
CA ILE A 166 -11.58 11.64 -1.49
C ILE A 166 -10.12 11.42 -1.15
N HIS A 167 -9.86 10.97 0.08
CA HIS A 167 -8.52 10.68 0.60
C HIS A 167 -8.53 9.36 1.39
N PRO A 168 -8.90 8.23 0.75
CA PRO A 168 -8.81 6.94 1.41
C PRO A 168 -7.33 6.56 1.60
N ASP A 169 -7.05 5.72 2.59
CA ASP A 169 -5.68 5.26 2.87
C ASP A 169 -5.04 4.54 1.66
N GLY A 170 -5.87 3.93 0.81
CA GLY A 170 -5.47 3.46 -0.50
C GLY A 170 -6.63 3.04 -1.39
N HIS A 171 -6.30 2.73 -2.65
CA HIS A 171 -7.22 2.16 -3.62
C HIS A 171 -6.60 0.91 -4.23
N GLY A 172 -7.43 -0.10 -4.47
CA GLY A 172 -7.03 -1.29 -5.20
C GLY A 172 -8.09 -1.78 -6.15
N VAL A 173 -7.66 -2.61 -7.09
CA VAL A 173 -8.55 -3.40 -7.94
C VAL A 173 -8.12 -4.85 -7.83
N TRP A 174 -8.98 -5.65 -7.20
CA TRP A 174 -8.78 -7.08 -7.01
C TRP A 174 -9.51 -7.85 -8.09
N ALA A 175 -8.90 -8.91 -8.60
CA ALA A 175 -9.51 -9.85 -9.53
C ALA A 175 -9.43 -11.28 -9.00
N ASP A 176 -10.48 -12.04 -9.25
CA ASP A 176 -10.58 -13.47 -9.01
C ASP A 176 -11.37 -14.12 -10.16
N GLY A 177 -10.65 -14.85 -11.02
CA GLY A 177 -11.20 -15.37 -12.26
C GLY A 177 -11.72 -14.24 -13.16
N HIS A 178 -13.03 -14.22 -13.41
CA HIS A 178 -13.68 -13.19 -14.22
C HIS A 178 -14.26 -12.03 -13.39
N ARG A 179 -14.21 -12.12 -12.06
CA ARG A 179 -14.73 -11.07 -11.17
C ARG A 179 -13.64 -10.05 -10.92
N GLN A 180 -14.03 -8.79 -10.91
CA GLN A 180 -13.14 -7.68 -10.62
C GLN A 180 -13.83 -6.66 -9.72
N VAL A 181 -13.17 -6.34 -8.61
CA VAL A 181 -13.67 -5.44 -7.57
C VAL A 181 -12.64 -4.34 -7.36
N GLY A 182 -12.95 -3.14 -7.87
CA GLY A 182 -12.28 -1.92 -7.42
C GLY A 182 -12.81 -1.52 -6.05
N PHE A 183 -11.95 -1.04 -5.15
CA PHE A 183 -12.34 -0.71 -3.77
C PHE A 183 -11.55 0.49 -3.22
N PHE A 184 -12.10 1.16 -2.22
CA PHE A 184 -11.38 2.16 -1.41
C PHE A 184 -11.13 1.59 -0.02
N LEU A 185 -9.93 1.79 0.52
CA LEU A 185 -9.56 1.27 1.84
C LEU A 185 -9.49 2.41 2.86
N GLU A 186 -10.11 2.16 4.02
CA GLU A 186 -9.97 2.92 5.25
C GLU A 186 -9.52 1.97 6.34
N LEU A 187 -8.26 2.07 6.75
CA LEU A 187 -7.73 1.34 7.87
C LEU A 187 -8.02 2.14 9.14
N ASP A 188 -8.43 1.45 10.20
CA ASP A 188 -8.69 2.08 11.48
C ASP A 188 -7.83 1.44 12.56
N ARG A 189 -7.08 2.27 13.26
CA ARG A 189 -6.24 1.85 14.39
C ARG A 189 -6.94 2.00 15.74
N GLY A 190 -8.21 2.42 15.75
CA GLY A 190 -8.95 2.66 16.98
C GLY A 190 -8.64 4.00 17.64
N THR A 191 -7.86 4.86 16.99
CA THR A 191 -7.40 6.16 17.52
C THR A 191 -8.44 7.27 17.35
N GLU A 192 -9.45 7.06 16.51
CA GLU A 192 -10.49 8.06 16.22
C GLU A 192 -11.87 7.63 16.72
N PRO A 193 -12.80 8.56 17.01
CA PRO A 193 -14.19 8.21 17.28
C PRO A 193 -14.90 7.65 16.03
N ILE A 194 -15.86 6.74 16.21
CA ILE A 194 -16.64 6.14 15.10
C ILE A 194 -17.37 7.21 14.27
N GLY A 195 -17.79 8.32 14.89
CA GLY A 195 -18.39 9.44 14.17
C GLY A 195 -17.50 9.98 13.06
N LYS A 196 -16.18 10.02 13.28
CA LYS A 196 -15.20 10.48 12.28
C LYS A 196 -15.09 9.49 11.11
N LEU A 197 -15.19 8.19 11.36
CA LEU A 197 -15.24 7.17 10.30
C LEU A 197 -16.48 7.38 9.41
N THR A 198 -17.65 7.60 10.01
CA THR A 198 -18.89 7.81 9.25
C THR A 198 -18.91 9.13 8.47
N GLN A 199 -18.17 10.16 8.89
CA GLN A 199 -18.05 11.40 8.14
C GLN A 199 -17.38 11.20 6.77
N LYS A 200 -16.47 10.21 6.66
CA LYS A 200 -15.80 9.88 5.39
C LYS A 200 -16.79 9.49 4.28
N LEU A 201 -17.93 8.88 4.65
CA LEU A 201 -18.97 8.47 3.70
C LEU A 201 -19.52 9.64 2.86
N SER A 202 -19.59 10.84 3.42
CA SER A 202 -20.14 12.01 2.73
C SER A 202 -19.35 12.37 1.47
N SER A 203 -18.01 12.31 1.53
CA SER A 203 -17.13 12.58 0.39
C SER A 203 -17.24 11.50 -0.69
N HIS A 204 -17.35 10.22 -0.29
CA HIS A 204 -17.56 9.11 -1.22
C HIS A 204 -18.93 9.16 -1.89
N ARG A 205 -19.98 9.53 -1.15
CA ARG A 205 -21.33 9.74 -1.71
C ARG A 205 -21.32 10.85 -2.76
N ARG A 206 -20.65 11.97 -2.46
CA ARG A 206 -20.50 13.08 -3.41
C ARG A 206 -19.72 12.65 -4.65
N LEU A 207 -18.61 11.93 -4.49
CA LEU A 207 -17.86 11.40 -5.63
C LEU A 207 -18.75 10.53 -6.53
N ARG A 208 -19.55 9.63 -5.95
CA ARG A 208 -20.49 8.78 -6.71
C ARG A 208 -21.54 9.63 -7.45
N ALA A 209 -22.11 10.64 -6.79
CA ALA A 209 -23.09 11.54 -7.41
C ALA A 209 -22.49 12.36 -8.57
N GLU A 210 -21.19 12.66 -8.53
CA GLU A 210 -20.44 13.37 -9.56
C GLU A 210 -19.94 12.44 -10.70
N GLY A 211 -20.43 11.20 -10.78
CA GLY A 211 -20.07 10.24 -11.84
C GLY A 211 -18.88 9.33 -11.52
N GLY A 212 -18.46 9.28 -10.26
CA GLY A 212 -17.44 8.34 -9.79
C GLY A 212 -17.89 6.87 -9.81
N PRO A 213 -16.94 5.94 -9.61
CA PRO A 213 -17.22 4.50 -9.66
C PRO A 213 -18.10 4.05 -8.48
N THR A 214 -18.76 2.89 -8.64
CA THR A 214 -19.53 2.25 -7.58
C THR A 214 -18.68 1.24 -6.82
N TYR A 215 -17.52 1.67 -6.34
CA TYR A 215 -16.62 0.83 -5.55
C TYR A 215 -17.03 0.79 -4.07
N PRO A 216 -16.94 -0.36 -3.38
CA PRO A 216 -17.15 -0.44 -1.95
C PRO A 216 -16.07 0.33 -1.19
N LEU A 217 -16.49 0.95 -0.09
CA LEU A 217 -15.60 1.47 0.94
C LEU A 217 -15.35 0.37 1.97
N LEU A 218 -14.10 -0.07 2.07
CA LEU A 218 -13.65 -1.11 2.98
C LEU A 218 -13.13 -0.48 4.26
N PHE A 219 -13.64 -0.90 5.41
CA PHE A 219 -13.08 -0.57 6.71
C PHE A 219 -12.35 -1.77 7.31
N ALA A 220 -11.03 -1.69 7.46
CA ALA A 220 -10.23 -2.65 8.22
C ALA A 220 -10.11 -2.16 9.67
N LEU A 221 -10.88 -2.76 10.58
CA LEU A 221 -11.06 -2.29 11.95
C LEU A 221 -10.20 -3.09 12.94
N PRO A 222 -9.83 -2.51 14.10
CA PRO A 222 -8.88 -3.14 15.01
C PRO A 222 -9.51 -4.28 15.84
N SER A 223 -10.84 -4.37 15.90
CA SER A 223 -11.54 -5.42 16.66
C SER A 223 -12.98 -5.62 16.21
N ARG A 224 -13.53 -6.78 16.54
CA ARG A 224 -14.94 -7.14 16.31
C ARG A 224 -15.91 -6.23 17.07
N ALA A 225 -15.55 -5.79 18.27
CA ALA A 225 -16.36 -4.85 19.04
C ALA A 225 -16.48 -3.49 18.32
N ARG A 226 -15.38 -3.02 17.73
CA ARG A 226 -15.36 -1.80 16.94
C ARG A 226 -16.14 -1.95 15.63
N GLU A 227 -16.04 -3.11 14.98
CA GLU A 227 -16.90 -3.49 13.83
C GLU A 227 -18.38 -3.41 14.16
N GLN A 228 -18.81 -4.02 15.27
CA GLN A 228 -20.21 -4.00 15.69
C GLN A 228 -20.73 -2.59 15.97
N ASN A 229 -19.92 -1.76 16.63
CA ASN A 229 -20.31 -0.38 16.91
C ASN A 229 -20.41 0.47 15.63
N LEU A 230 -19.52 0.26 14.65
CA LEU A 230 -19.65 0.91 13.33
C LEU A 230 -20.93 0.46 12.63
N HIS A 231 -21.22 -0.85 12.57
CA HIS A 231 -22.45 -1.36 11.98
C HIS A 231 -23.72 -0.81 12.65
N ARG A 232 -23.73 -0.69 13.99
CA ARG A 232 -24.85 -0.07 14.72
C ARG A 232 -25.05 1.39 14.28
N ARG A 233 -23.95 2.14 14.17
CA ARG A 233 -23.99 3.54 13.74
C ARG A 233 -24.48 3.70 12.30
N LEU A 234 -24.08 2.80 11.41
CA LEU A 234 -24.52 2.79 10.01
C LEU A 234 -25.99 2.37 9.88
N ALA A 235 -26.51 1.53 10.77
CA ALA A 235 -27.93 1.20 10.82
C ALA A 235 -28.79 2.40 11.27
N GLU A 236 -28.29 3.24 12.18
CA GLU A 236 -28.96 4.48 12.60
C GLU A 236 -28.99 5.56 11.49
N ARG A 237 -28.01 5.52 10.57
CA ARG A 237 -27.89 6.46 9.45
C ARG A 237 -27.50 5.71 8.16
N PRO A 238 -28.47 5.06 7.51
CA PRO A 238 -28.20 4.28 6.31
C PRO A 238 -27.68 5.14 5.14
N GLU A 239 -26.72 4.61 4.40
CA GLU A 239 -26.15 5.21 3.19
C GLU A 239 -26.41 4.28 1.98
N PRO A 240 -27.65 4.19 1.47
CA PRO A 240 -28.02 3.19 0.46
C PRO A 240 -27.28 3.38 -0.87
N SER A 241 -26.75 4.58 -1.13
CA SER A 241 -25.91 4.87 -2.28
C SER A 241 -24.46 4.44 -2.11
N LEU A 242 -24.07 3.72 -1.05
CA LEU A 242 -22.69 3.26 -0.88
C LEU A 242 -22.67 1.80 -0.44
N ALA A 243 -21.80 1.01 -1.07
CA ALA A 243 -21.44 -0.29 -0.52
C ALA A 243 -20.35 -0.06 0.54
N VAL A 244 -20.62 -0.49 1.78
CA VAL A 244 -19.64 -0.42 2.88
C VAL A 244 -19.42 -1.83 3.39
N ALA A 245 -18.17 -2.29 3.40
CA ALA A 245 -17.81 -3.59 3.93
C ALA A 245 -16.76 -3.44 5.02
N THR A 246 -16.83 -4.27 6.05
CA THR A 246 -15.94 -4.19 7.20
C THR A 246 -15.24 -5.53 7.44
N THR A 247 -14.05 -5.47 8.01
CA THR A 247 -13.36 -6.64 8.54
C THR A 247 -12.64 -6.30 9.84
N SER A 248 -12.24 -7.32 10.59
CA SER A 248 -11.42 -7.21 11.79
C SER A 248 -10.54 -8.46 11.92
N PRO A 249 -9.43 -8.42 12.69
CA PRO A 249 -8.52 -9.56 12.83
C PRO A 249 -9.21 -10.86 13.25
N GLU A 250 -10.24 -10.79 14.09
CA GLU A 250 -11.01 -11.96 14.55
C GLU A 250 -11.85 -12.63 13.45
N SER A 251 -11.89 -12.03 12.26
CA SER A 251 -12.60 -12.55 11.08
C SER A 251 -11.68 -13.36 10.16
N GLY A 252 -10.37 -13.26 10.35
CA GLY A 252 -9.33 -13.83 9.48
C GLY A 252 -8.30 -12.77 9.06
N ASP A 253 -7.09 -13.24 8.74
CA ASP A 253 -5.94 -12.37 8.48
C ASP A 253 -5.78 -11.96 7.01
N ASN A 254 -6.42 -12.69 6.09
CA ASN A 254 -6.27 -12.47 4.67
C ASN A 254 -7.44 -11.65 4.09
N PRO A 255 -7.18 -10.45 3.55
CA PRO A 255 -8.23 -9.61 2.99
C PRO A 255 -8.84 -10.16 1.69
N ALA A 256 -8.26 -11.17 1.03
CA ALA A 256 -8.90 -11.80 -0.14
C ALA A 256 -10.01 -12.78 0.25
N ASP A 257 -9.90 -13.38 1.44
CA ASP A 257 -10.76 -14.46 1.92
C ASP A 257 -12.16 -13.95 2.32
N PRO A 258 -13.12 -14.85 2.65
CA PRO A 258 -14.45 -14.53 3.17
C PRO A 258 -14.48 -13.85 4.55
N VAL A 259 -13.81 -12.70 4.67
CA VAL A 259 -13.70 -11.91 5.91
C VAL A 259 -14.56 -10.66 5.91
N TRP A 260 -15.17 -10.29 4.78
CA TRP A 260 -15.86 -9.00 4.63
C TRP A 260 -17.33 -9.07 5.00
N ARG A 261 -17.74 -8.27 5.98
CA ARG A 261 -19.15 -8.10 6.33
C ARG A 261 -19.71 -6.85 5.66
N LEU A 262 -20.59 -7.04 4.68
CA LEU A 262 -21.27 -5.93 3.99
C LEU A 262 -22.40 -5.36 4.86
N VAL A 263 -22.50 -4.04 4.93
CA VAL A 263 -23.60 -3.39 5.65
C VAL A 263 -24.94 -3.82 5.03
N GLY A 264 -25.86 -4.29 5.87
CA GLY A 264 -27.18 -4.78 5.45
C GLY A 264 -27.23 -6.24 5.00
N ASN A 265 -26.11 -6.97 4.88
CA ASN A 265 -26.10 -8.39 4.46
C ASN A 265 -26.29 -9.40 5.61
N GLY A 266 -26.63 -8.92 6.80
CA GLY A 266 -26.70 -9.74 8.01
C GLY A 266 -25.33 -10.02 8.63
N ARG A 267 -25.02 -11.31 8.84
CA ARG A 267 -23.75 -11.80 9.45
C ARG A 267 -22.90 -12.63 8.49
N HIS A 268 -23.35 -12.82 7.24
CA HIS A 268 -22.61 -13.56 6.24
C HIS A 268 -21.39 -12.75 5.80
N ARG A 269 -20.21 -13.38 5.76
CA ARG A 269 -19.00 -12.75 5.27
C ARG A 269 -18.72 -13.18 3.83
N LEU A 270 -18.30 -12.23 3.03
CA LEU A 270 -18.04 -12.35 1.60
C LEU A 270 -16.54 -12.30 1.34
N ALA A 271 -16.08 -13.00 0.30
CA ALA A 271 -14.74 -12.79 -0.22
C ALA A 271 -14.63 -11.38 -0.83
N LEU A 272 -13.40 -10.86 -0.97
CA LEU A 272 -13.22 -9.54 -1.57
C LEU A 272 -13.78 -9.45 -2.99
N ALA A 273 -13.63 -10.53 -3.76
CA ALA A 273 -14.14 -10.63 -5.13
C ALA A 273 -15.68 -10.71 -5.24
N ASP A 274 -16.37 -10.96 -4.12
CA ASP A 274 -17.82 -11.09 -4.06
C ASP A 274 -18.52 -9.79 -3.64
N LEU A 275 -17.74 -8.75 -3.32
CA LEU A 275 -18.30 -7.45 -2.97
C LEU A 275 -18.88 -6.75 -4.20
N PRO A 276 -20.00 -6.04 -4.06
CA PRO A 276 -20.62 -5.32 -5.17
C PRO A 276 -19.72 -4.16 -5.60
N ALA A 277 -19.26 -4.20 -6.86
CA ALA A 277 -18.44 -3.15 -7.45
C ALA A 277 -18.77 -2.92 -8.92
N GLY A 278 -18.54 -1.69 -9.40
CA GLY A 278 -18.69 -1.34 -10.80
C GLY A 278 -17.74 -0.21 -11.18
N HIS A 279 -16.99 -0.39 -12.27
CA HIS A 279 -16.01 0.58 -12.74
C HIS A 279 -16.62 1.92 -13.18
N ALA A 280 -17.91 1.94 -13.55
CA ALA A 280 -18.55 3.06 -14.26
C ALA A 280 -17.79 3.48 -15.53
N GLN A 281 -18.33 4.43 -16.29
CA GLN A 281 -17.64 4.97 -17.47
C GLN A 281 -16.45 5.82 -17.02
N PRO A 282 -15.26 5.69 -17.66
CA PRO A 282 -14.13 6.55 -17.38
C PRO A 282 -14.47 8.02 -17.60
N GLY A 283 -13.90 8.90 -16.78
CA GLY A 283 -14.13 10.34 -16.84
C GLY A 283 -13.20 11.12 -15.91
N PRO A 284 -13.37 12.45 -15.78
CA PRO A 284 -12.45 13.30 -15.01
C PRO A 284 -12.30 12.91 -13.53
N LEU A 285 -13.33 12.28 -12.95
CA LEU A 285 -13.37 11.80 -11.56
C LEU A 285 -13.44 10.27 -11.46
N ASN A 286 -13.18 9.58 -12.57
CA ASN A 286 -13.17 8.13 -12.62
C ASN A 286 -12.06 7.65 -13.56
N PRO A 287 -10.93 7.18 -13.04
CA PRO A 287 -9.82 6.72 -13.86
C PRO A 287 -10.14 5.44 -14.65
N GLY A 288 -11.30 4.82 -14.42
CA GLY A 288 -11.74 3.65 -15.17
C GLY A 288 -11.08 2.35 -14.72
N PRO A 289 -11.18 1.29 -15.54
CA PRO A 289 -10.60 -0.01 -15.24
C PRO A 289 -9.06 0.05 -15.18
N PRO A 290 -8.40 -0.90 -14.49
CA PRO A 290 -6.96 -1.05 -14.45
C PRO A 290 -6.39 -1.33 -15.85
N THR A 291 -5.24 -0.75 -16.13
CA THR A 291 -4.41 -1.03 -17.31
C THR A 291 -3.21 -1.90 -16.91
N ALA A 292 -2.48 -2.46 -17.88
CA ALA A 292 -1.29 -3.26 -17.58
C ALA A 292 -0.22 -2.48 -16.76
N ALA A 293 -0.10 -1.17 -16.98
CA ALA A 293 0.81 -0.31 -16.25
C ALA A 293 0.40 -0.09 -14.78
N ASP A 294 -0.88 -0.29 -14.44
CA ASP A 294 -1.37 -0.20 -13.06
C ASP A 294 -0.96 -1.40 -12.20
N HIS A 295 -0.52 -2.51 -12.83
CA HIS A 295 -0.15 -3.71 -12.09
C HIS A 295 1.06 -3.42 -11.19
N PRO A 296 0.97 -3.61 -9.86
CA PRO A 296 2.01 -3.22 -8.90
C PRO A 296 3.35 -3.90 -9.14
N LEU A 297 3.34 -5.06 -9.80
CA LEU A 297 4.52 -5.88 -10.10
C LEU A 297 4.77 -6.02 -11.61
N HIS A 298 4.31 -5.08 -12.45
CA HIS A 298 4.47 -5.13 -13.92
C HIS A 298 5.92 -5.29 -14.40
N HIS A 299 6.91 -4.99 -13.57
CA HIS A 299 8.32 -5.24 -13.89
C HIS A 299 8.71 -6.74 -13.84
N LEU A 300 7.86 -7.64 -13.33
CA LEU A 300 8.19 -9.06 -13.17
C LEU A 300 7.79 -9.95 -14.36
N GLY A 301 6.99 -9.44 -15.29
CA GLY A 301 6.44 -10.17 -16.43
C GLY A 301 5.27 -9.43 -17.04
#